data_AF-A0A971CD84-F1
#
_entry.id   AF-A0A971CD84-F1
#
_cell.length_a   1.000
_cell.length_b   1.000
_cell.length_c   1.000
_cell.angle_alpha   90.00
_cell.angle_beta   90.00
_cell.angle_gamma   90.00
#
_symmetry.space_group_name_H-M   'P 1'
#
loop_
_entity.id
_entity.type
_entity.pdbx_description
1 polymer ?
#
loop_
_entity_poly.entity_id
_entity_poly.type
_entity_poly.pdbx_seq_one_letter_code
_entity_poly.pdbx_strand_id
1 'polypeptide(L)'
;MDFDRAMVLPDLWSNDTTGPISRRVLVVAGYAPYGGMTVSLEPLIYIRQPEYWGIQVIGCMPEIGLPVLTPYLVKLDITATRGTLGIEVVGANKTVRIPLRPVPPKAL
;
A
#
# COMPACT_ATOMS: atom_id res chain seq x y z
N MET A 1 -6.58 11.16 -0.28
CA MET A 1 -6.66 11.02 -1.75
C MET A 1 -7.43 9.75 -2.06
N ASP A 2 -8.29 9.70 -3.07
CA ASP A 2 -8.91 8.44 -3.50
C ASP A 2 -8.08 7.74 -4.58
N PHE A 3 -8.35 6.45 -4.76
CA PHE A 3 -7.67 5.57 -5.71
C PHE A 3 -8.71 4.81 -6.54
N ASP A 4 -8.33 4.27 -7.69
CA ASP A 4 -9.23 3.42 -8.49
C ASP A 4 -8.98 1.95 -8.17
N ARG A 5 -7.70 1.58 -8.05
CA ARG A 5 -7.27 0.20 -7.83
C ARG A 5 -6.21 0.12 -6.74
N ALA A 6 -6.32 -0.91 -5.91
CA ALA A 6 -5.29 -1.33 -4.98
C ALA A 6 -5.09 -2.84 -5.11
N MET A 7 -3.84 -3.27 -5.21
CA MET A 7 -3.50 -4.69 -5.32
C MET A 7 -2.13 -4.98 -4.71
N VAL A 8 -2.00 -6.17 -4.13
CA VAL A 8 -0.70 -6.68 -3.67
C VAL A 8 -0.13 -7.55 -4.77
N LEU A 9 1.08 -7.25 -5.21
CA LEU A 9 1.75 -8.07 -6.20
C LEU A 9 2.01 -9.48 -5.64
N PRO A 10 2.04 -10.52 -6.51
CA PRO A 10 2.45 -11.85 -6.11
C PRO A 10 3.80 -11.80 -5.37
N ASP A 11 3.97 -12.70 -4.40
CA ASP A 11 5.21 -12.80 -3.62
C ASP A 11 6.39 -12.85 -4.60
N LEU A 12 7.28 -11.87 -4.53
CA LEU A 12 8.49 -11.88 -5.35
C LEU A 12 9.48 -12.80 -4.63
N TRP A 13 9.56 -14.05 -5.05
CA TRP A 13 10.55 -14.99 -4.54
C TRP A 13 11.96 -14.51 -4.87
N SER A 14 12.76 -14.23 -3.85
CA SER A 14 14.21 -14.11 -3.96
C SER A 14 14.86 -15.39 -3.46
N ASN A 15 15.82 -15.92 -4.22
CA ASN A 15 16.63 -17.09 -3.87
C ASN A 15 17.98 -16.70 -3.21
N ASP A 16 18.07 -15.49 -2.68
CA ASP A 16 19.28 -15.05 -1.97
C ASP A 16 19.52 -15.89 -0.70
N THR A 17 20.79 -16.00 -0.32
CA THR A 17 21.43 -16.93 0.62
C THR A 17 20.85 -16.88 2.05
N THR A 18 19.89 -16.00 2.33
CA THR A 18 19.22 -15.80 3.63
C THR A 18 17.90 -16.61 3.80
N GLY A 19 17.49 -17.36 2.79
CA GLY A 19 16.22 -18.13 2.75
C GLY A 19 15.08 -17.35 2.06
N PRO A 20 13.91 -17.97 1.82
CA PRO A 20 12.85 -17.35 1.02
C PRO A 20 12.25 -16.14 1.76
N ILE A 21 12.66 -14.92 1.36
CA ILE A 21 11.97 -13.68 1.76
C ILE A 21 10.81 -13.49 0.79
N SER A 22 9.59 -13.72 1.27
CA SER A 22 8.37 -13.38 0.51
C SER A 22 8.17 -11.87 0.55
N ARG A 23 8.70 -11.15 -0.43
CA ARG A 23 8.54 -9.70 -0.53
C ARG A 23 7.15 -9.37 -1.06
N ARG A 24 6.39 -8.59 -0.30
CA ARG A 24 5.03 -8.15 -0.67
C ARG A 24 5.02 -6.66 -0.95
N VAL A 25 4.57 -6.31 -2.15
CA VAL A 25 4.48 -4.92 -2.58
C VAL A 25 3.02 -4.57 -2.85
N LEU A 26 2.51 -3.60 -2.12
CA LEU A 26 1.24 -2.94 -2.43
C LEU A 26 1.46 -1.96 -3.58
N VAL A 27 0.58 -2.01 -4.58
CA VAL A 27 0.49 -1.05 -5.68
C VAL A 27 -0.88 -0.41 -5.64
N VAL A 28 -0.92 0.92 -5.62
CA VAL A 28 -2.15 1.72 -5.66
C VAL A 28 -2.08 2.66 -6.86
N ALA A 29 -3.16 2.71 -7.63
CA ALA A 29 -3.27 3.53 -8.82
C ALA A 29 -4.61 4.26 -8.85
N GLY A 30 -4.61 5.44 -9.45
CA GLY A 30 -5.79 6.27 -9.67
C GLY A 30 -5.42 7.54 -10.42
N TYR A 31 -6.25 8.57 -10.27
CA TYR A 31 -6.02 9.88 -10.88
C TYR A 31 -6.01 10.99 -9.83
N ALA A 32 -4.99 11.84 -9.89
CA ALA A 32 -4.90 13.08 -9.13
C ALA A 32 -5.62 14.22 -9.85
N PRO A 33 -6.40 15.06 -9.14
CA PRO A 33 -7.15 16.16 -9.74
C PRO A 33 -6.28 17.32 -10.23
N TYR A 34 -5.03 17.41 -9.77
CA TYR A 34 -4.10 18.47 -10.14
C TYR A 34 -2.78 17.92 -10.69
N GLY A 35 -2.27 18.56 -11.73
CA GLY A 35 -0.91 18.34 -12.23
C GLY A 35 0.11 18.77 -11.19
N GLY A 36 1.12 17.92 -10.97
CA GLY A 36 2.16 18.14 -9.96
C GLY A 36 1.79 17.70 -8.53
N MET A 37 0.57 17.22 -8.31
CA MET A 37 0.20 16.59 -7.03
C MET A 37 1.00 15.30 -6.82
N THR A 38 1.63 15.18 -5.65
CA THR A 38 2.33 13.95 -5.26
C THR A 38 1.38 13.08 -4.46
N VAL A 39 1.49 11.77 -4.65
CA VAL A 39 0.72 10.77 -3.91
C VAL A 39 1.69 9.85 -3.18
N SER A 40 1.40 9.56 -1.91
CA SER A 40 2.18 8.66 -1.06
C SER A 40 1.27 7.61 -0.40
N LEU A 41 1.88 6.50 0.01
CA LEU A 41 1.25 5.47 0.83
C LEU A 41 1.87 5.50 2.22
N GLU A 42 1.06 5.75 3.23
CA GLU A 42 1.52 5.93 4.61
C GLU A 42 0.84 4.94 5.54
N PRO A 43 1.59 3.96 6.09
CA PRO A 43 1.09 3.08 7.12
C PRO A 43 0.65 3.83 8.37
N LEU A 44 -0.51 3.48 8.90
CA LEU A 44 -0.90 3.90 10.24
C LEU A 44 0.00 3.23 11.29
N ILE A 45 0.26 3.95 12.38
CA ILE A 45 1.05 3.44 13.50
C ILE A 45 0.11 2.80 14.51
N TYR A 46 0.39 1.55 14.86
CA TYR A 46 -0.36 0.81 15.87
C TYR A 46 0.57 0.30 16.97
N ILE A 47 0.13 0.39 18.22
CA ILE A 47 0.82 -0.22 19.37
C ILE A 47 0.70 -1.75 19.34
N ARG A 48 -0.43 -2.27 18.83
CA ARG A 48 -0.71 -3.71 18.67
C ARG A 48 -1.13 -4.00 17.24
N GLN A 49 -0.68 -5.13 16.71
CA GLN A 49 -1.01 -5.55 15.35
C GLN A 49 -2.54 -5.71 15.18
N PRO A 50 -3.18 -4.98 14.24
CA PRO A 50 -4.60 -5.10 13.96
C PRO A 50 -4.92 -6.31 13.05
N GLU A 51 -6.20 -6.59 12.82
CA GLU A 51 -6.63 -7.56 11.81
C GLU A 51 -6.22 -7.14 10.39
N TYR A 52 -6.50 -5.89 10.05
CA TYR A 52 -6.06 -5.28 8.82
C TYR A 52 -5.24 -4.04 9.15
N TRP A 53 -4.00 -3.99 8.64
CA TRP A 53 -3.16 -2.82 8.85
C TRP A 53 -3.57 -1.71 7.90
N GLY A 54 -3.98 -0.56 8.44
CA GLY A 54 -4.37 0.60 7.66
C GLY A 54 -3.19 1.26 6.95
N ILE A 55 -3.33 1.52 5.66
CA ILE A 55 -2.37 2.25 4.83
C ILE A 55 -3.14 3.37 4.12
N GLN A 56 -2.81 4.61 4.44
CA GLN A 56 -3.50 5.78 3.89
C GLN A 56 -2.91 6.18 2.54
N VAL A 57 -3.80 6.56 1.61
CA VAL A 57 -3.43 7.18 0.35
C VAL A 57 -3.48 8.70 0.53
N ILE A 58 -2.30 9.30 0.70
CA ILE A 58 -2.16 10.74 0.95
C ILE A 58 -1.82 11.42 -0.36
N GLY A 59 -2.49 12.54 -0.64
CA GLY A 59 -2.17 13.40 -1.77
C GLY A 59 -1.71 14.74 -1.25
N CYS A 60 -0.52 15.19 -1.66
CA CYS A 60 0.03 16.48 -1.31
C CYS A 60 -0.06 17.42 -2.51
N MET A 61 -0.74 18.54 -2.30
CA MET A 61 -0.94 19.54 -3.34
C MET A 61 0.32 20.41 -3.49
N PRO A 62 0.76 20.70 -4.72
CA PRO A 62 1.80 21.71 -4.94
C PRO A 62 1.26 23.11 -4.59
N GLU A 63 2.15 24.07 -4.35
CA GLU A 63 1.77 25.48 -4.08
C GLU A 63 0.90 26.06 -5.20
N ILE A 64 1.17 25.68 -6.45
CA ILE A 64 0.34 25.99 -7.62
C ILE A 64 0.00 24.67 -8.31
N GLY A 65 -1.28 24.29 -8.28
CA GLY A 65 -1.80 23.09 -8.93
C GLY A 65 -2.60 23.44 -10.19
N LEU A 66 -2.15 22.97 -11.35
CA LEU A 66 -2.96 23.04 -12.57
C LEU A 66 -4.11 22.05 -12.46
N PRO A 67 -5.38 22.45 -12.63
CA PRO A 67 -6.53 21.54 -12.56
C PRO A 67 -6.57 20.64 -13.81
N VAL A 68 -5.76 19.58 -13.77
CA VAL A 68 -5.64 18.58 -14.83
C VAL A 68 -5.57 17.20 -14.19
N LEU A 69 -6.44 16.31 -14.69
CA LEU A 69 -6.51 14.94 -14.21
C LEU A 69 -5.25 14.18 -14.63
N THR A 70 -4.44 13.78 -13.65
CA THR A 70 -3.12 13.17 -13.87
C THR A 70 -3.09 11.76 -13.29
N PRO A 71 -2.77 10.70 -14.06
CA PRO A 71 -2.67 9.36 -13.51
C PRO A 71 -1.50 9.25 -12.52
N TYR A 72 -1.67 8.46 -11.46
CA TYR A 72 -0.60 8.12 -10.53
C TYR A 72 -0.52 6.61 -10.30
N LEU A 73 0.69 6.14 -9.98
CA LEU A 73 0.96 4.79 -9.55
C LEU A 73 2.04 4.82 -8.46
N VAL A 74 1.68 4.35 -7.27
CA VAL A 74 2.55 4.36 -6.09
C VAL A 74 2.69 2.96 -5.52
N LYS A 75 3.86 2.69 -4.92
CA LYS A 75 4.22 1.37 -4.40
C LYS A 75 4.70 1.48 -2.96
N LEU A 76 4.38 0.47 -2.16
CA LEU A 76 4.85 0.34 -0.79
C LEU A 76 5.22 -1.11 -0.49
N ASP A 77 6.38 -1.32 0.11
CA ASP A 77 6.73 -2.61 0.69
C ASP A 77 5.94 -2.82 1.97
N ILE A 78 5.11 -3.86 2.00
CA ILE A 78 4.22 -4.19 3.12
C ILE A 78 4.66 -5.46 3.84
N THR A 79 5.88 -5.94 3.59
CA THR A 79 6.40 -7.19 4.18
C THR A 79 6.36 -7.13 5.72
N ALA A 80 6.75 -5.99 6.29
CA ALA A 80 6.71 -5.73 7.74
C ALA A 80 5.41 -5.02 8.21
N THR A 81 4.62 -4.49 7.28
CA THR A 81 3.43 -3.67 7.56
C THR A 81 2.18 -4.44 7.16
N ARG A 82 1.76 -5.37 8.02
CA ARG A 82 0.58 -6.22 7.76
C ARG A 82 -0.18 -6.53 9.03
N GLY A 83 -1.49 -6.64 8.91
CA GLY A 83 -2.34 -7.14 9.97
C GLY A 83 -2.26 -8.66 10.07
N THR A 84 -3.00 -9.22 11.02
CA THR A 84 -3.10 -10.68 11.18
C THR A 84 -3.87 -11.33 10.03
N LEU A 85 -4.80 -10.60 9.40
CA LEU A 85 -5.61 -11.05 8.26
C LEU A 85 -5.22 -10.38 6.94
N GLY A 86 -4.74 -9.14 6.97
CA GLY A 86 -4.40 -8.42 5.74
C GLY A 86 -4.01 -6.97 5.91
N ILE A 87 -4.23 -6.19 4.85
CA ILE A 87 -4.08 -4.73 4.85
C ILE A 87 -5.40 -4.06 4.47
N GLU A 88 -5.56 -2.82 4.89
CA GLU A 88 -6.69 -1.97 4.54
C GLU A 88 -6.15 -0.69 3.90
N VAL A 89 -6.48 -0.48 2.63
CA VAL A 89 -6.07 0.73 1.89
C VAL A 89 -7.16 1.78 2.06
N VAL A 90 -6.80 2.90 2.68
CA VAL A 90 -7.72 3.95 3.12
C VAL A 90 -7.57 5.18 2.21
N GLY A 91 -8.60 5.42 1.39
CA GLY A 91 -8.74 6.61 0.58
C GLY A 91 -9.43 7.74 1.34
N ALA A 92 -9.81 8.80 0.63
CA ALA A 92 -10.56 9.91 1.22
C ALA A 92 -12.04 9.54 1.45
N ASN A 93 -12.66 8.85 0.48
CA ASN A 93 -14.08 8.51 0.53
C ASN A 93 -14.34 7.01 0.47
N LYS A 94 -13.30 6.18 0.31
CA LYS A 94 -13.45 4.74 0.28
C LYS A 94 -12.30 4.00 0.94
N THR A 95 -12.59 2.76 1.33
CA THR A 95 -11.63 1.86 1.94
C THR A 95 -11.73 0.48 1.29
N VAL A 96 -10.58 -0.17 1.07
CA VAL A 96 -10.51 -1.52 0.48
C VAL A 96 -9.66 -2.43 1.35
N ARG A 97 -10.23 -3.55 1.80
CA ARG A 97 -9.51 -4.61 2.51
C ARG A 97 -8.95 -5.63 1.53
N ILE A 98 -7.68 -5.97 1.69
CA ILE A 98 -7.00 -6.99 0.89
C ILE A 98 -6.52 -8.09 1.85
N PRO A 99 -7.15 -9.27 1.81
CA PRO A 99 -6.70 -10.42 2.59
C PRO A 99 -5.28 -10.82 2.16
N LEU A 100 -4.43 -11.11 3.13
CA LEU A 100 -3.09 -11.62 2.91
C LEU A 100 -3.02 -13.05 3.43
N ARG A 101 -2.51 -13.96 2.59
CA ARG A 101 -2.26 -15.33 3.07
C ARG A 101 -1.24 -15.26 4.22
N PRO A 102 -1.42 -16.02 5.31
CA PRO A 102 -0.39 -16.15 6.33
C PRO A 102 0.93 -16.57 5.67
N VAL A 103 2.02 -15.88 5.99
CA VAL A 103 3.35 -16.39 5.69
C VAL A 103 3.57 -17.53 6.68
N PRO A 104 3.82 -18.78 6.24
CA PRO A 104 4.08 -19.88 7.15
C PRO A 104 5.22 -19.51 8.10
N PRO A 105 5.17 -19.91 9.38
CA PRO A 105 6.31 -19.75 10.28
C PRO A 105 7.55 -20.36 9.62
N LYS A 106 8.69 -19.68 9.72
CA LYS A 106 9.98 -20.28 9.37
C LYS A 106 10.12 -21.51 10.28
N ALA A 107 10.17 -22.72 9.71
CA ALA A 107 10.48 -23.92 10.50
C ALA A 107 11.86 -23.69 11.15
N LEU A 108 11.90 -23.80 12.48
CA LEU A 108 13.11 -23.73 13.29
C LEU A 108 13.98 -24.96 13.04
#